data_AF-A0A1Z4RCX6-F1
#
_entry.id   AF-A0A1Z4RCX6-F1
#
_cell.length_a   1.000
_cell.length_b   1.000
_cell.length_c   1.000
_cell.angle_alpha   90.00
_cell.angle_beta   90.00
_cell.angle_gamma   90.00
#
_symmetry.space_group_name_H-M   'P 1'
#
loop_
_entity.id
_entity.type
_entity.pdbx_description
1 polymer ?
#
loop_
_entity_poly.entity_id
_entity_poly.type
_entity_poly.pdbx_seq_one_letter_code
_entity_poly.pdbx_strand_id
1 'polypeptide(L)' 'MSAKDKFHDIVRLALEKDGWNVTNDPLYIDFGQVQMRIDLGAEKLLAAEKEGEKIAV' A
#
# COMPACT_ATOMS: atom_id res chain seq x y z
N MET A 1 17.25 -10.39 5.30
CA MET A 1 16.43 -9.49 4.46
C MET A 1 15.75 -10.34 3.40
N SER A 2 14.42 -10.45 3.46
CA SER A 2 13.64 -11.20 2.48
C SER A 2 13.62 -10.44 1.15
N ALA A 3 13.59 -11.14 0.02
CA ALA A 3 13.47 -10.52 -1.31
C ALA A 3 12.19 -9.65 -1.46
N LYS A 4 11.21 -9.83 -0.56
CA LYS A 4 9.93 -9.13 -0.54
C LYS A 4 10.03 -7.68 -0.03
N ASP A 5 10.93 -7.37 0.90
CA ASP A 5 11.13 -5.99 1.38
C ASP A 5 11.75 -5.09 0.29
N LYS A 6 12.42 -5.66 -0.73
CA LYS A 6 13.01 -4.84 -1.82
C LYS A 6 11.95 -4.14 -2.66
N PHE A 7 10.82 -4.80 -2.92
CA PHE A 7 9.76 -4.21 -3.75
C PHE A 7 8.89 -3.23 -2.96
N HIS A 8 8.78 -3.45 -1.65
CA HIS A 8 8.07 -2.55 -0.74
C HIS A 8 8.58 -1.10 -0.85
N ASP A 9 9.88 -0.92 -0.67
CA ASP A 9 10.51 0.41 -0.72
C ASP A 9 10.39 1.04 -2.12
N ILE A 10 10.48 0.22 -3.17
CA ILE A 10 10.35 0.68 -4.56
C ILE A 10 8.91 1.17 -4.83
N VAL A 11 7.90 0.44 -4.35
CA VAL A 11 6.50 0.80 -4.53
C VAL A 11 6.16 2.06 -3.75
N ARG A 12 6.60 2.16 -2.49
CA ARG A 12 6.45 3.38 -1.69
C ARG A 12 7.06 4.58 -2.41
N LEU A 13 8.31 4.46 -2.85
CA LEU A 13 9.02 5.54 -3.55
C LEU A 13 8.34 5.91 -4.88
N ALA A 14 7.79 4.93 -5.60
CA ALA A 14 7.07 5.17 -6.85
C ALA A 14 5.77 5.95 -6.61
N LEU A 15 5.00 5.58 -5.58
CA LEU A 15 3.80 6.30 -5.15
C LEU A 15 4.12 7.75 -4.78
N GLU A 16 5.12 7.96 -3.91
CA GLU A 16 5.56 9.31 -3.50
C GLU A 16 6.01 10.16 -4.71
N LYS A 17 6.75 9.57 -5.66
CA LYS A 17 7.18 10.26 -6.88
C LYS A 17 6.05 10.59 -7.83
N ASP A 18 5.03 9.73 -7.88
CA ASP A 18 3.83 9.96 -8.68
C ASP A 18 2.83 10.91 -7.99
N GLY A 19 3.22 11.49 -6.83
CA GLY A 19 2.44 12.48 -6.11
C GLY A 19 1.38 11.89 -5.18
N TRP A 20 1.45 10.60 -4.89
CA TRP A 20 0.64 9.98 -3.86
C TRP A 20 1.29 10.19 -2.50
N ASN A 21 0.47 10.60 -1.53
CA ASN A 21 0.89 10.69 -0.14
C ASN A 21 0.63 9.36 0.56
N VAL A 22 1.69 8.65 0.93
CA VAL A 22 1.57 7.39 1.69
C VAL A 22 1.16 7.73 3.13
N THR A 23 -0.02 7.28 3.54
CA THR A 23 -0.62 7.60 4.84
C THR A 23 -0.40 6.52 5.88
N ASN A 24 -0.25 5.25 5.47
CA ASN A 24 0.04 4.14 6.37
C ASN A 24 0.95 3.11 5.70
N ASP A 25 1.99 2.70 6.43
CA ASP A 25 2.90 1.65 6.03
C ASP A 25 3.51 0.93 7.26
N PRO A 26 3.12 -0.32 7.56
CA PRO A 26 2.04 -1.06 6.91
C PRO A 26 0.65 -0.59 7.37
N LEU A 27 -0.32 -0.65 6.47
CA LEU A 27 -1.73 -0.52 6.74
C LEU A 27 -2.26 -1.85 7.30
N TYR A 28 -2.68 -1.84 8.56
CA TYR A 28 -3.37 -2.97 9.17
C TYR A 28 -4.88 -2.78 9.04
N ILE A 29 -5.53 -3.76 8.44
CA ILE A 29 -6.98 -3.75 8.26
C ILE A 29 -7.58 -4.95 8.99
N ASP A 30 -8.37 -4.70 10.04
CA ASP A 30 -9.17 -5.72 10.71
C ASP A 30 -10.51 -5.86 9.98
N PHE A 31 -10.59 -6.80 9.05
CA PHE A 31 -11.85 -7.14 8.38
C PHE A 31 -12.18 -8.62 8.60
N GLY A 32 -13.43 -8.90 9.00
CA GLY A 32 -13.99 -10.24 9.11
C GLY A 32 -14.24 -10.92 7.74
N GLN A 33 -15.46 -11.40 7.47
CA GLN A 33 -15.79 -12.20 6.25
C GLN A 33 -15.93 -11.41 4.93
N VAL A 34 -15.27 -10.26 4.76
CA VAL A 34 -15.40 -9.49 3.50
C VAL A 34 -14.17 -9.72 2.63
N GLN A 35 -14.40 -10.11 1.37
CA GLN A 35 -13.35 -10.11 0.36
C GLN A 35 -13.01 -8.67 -0.03
N MET A 36 -11.96 -8.10 0.57
CA MET A 36 -11.31 -6.94 -0.01
C MET A 36 -10.52 -7.37 -1.25
N ARG A 37 -10.74 -6.65 -2.34
CA ARG A 37 -9.92 -6.75 -3.54
C ARG A 37 -8.83 -5.69 -3.42
N ILE A 38 -7.63 -6.14 -3.05
CA ILE A 38 -6.43 -5.30 -2.98
C ILE A 38 -5.77 -5.33 -4.36
N ASP A 39 -5.38 -4.17 -4.87
CA ASP A 39 -4.84 -4.03 -6.23
C ASP A 39 -3.41 -4.59 -6.37
N LEU A 40 -2.65 -4.63 -5.27
CA LEU A 40 -1.29 -5.19 -5.22
C LEU A 40 -1.16 -6.17 -4.04
N GLY A 41 -0.74 -7.40 -4.34
CA GLY A 41 -0.66 -8.50 -3.36
C GLY A 41 0.60 -8.44 -2.49
N ALA A 42 0.73 -7.42 -1.65
CA ALA A 42 1.84 -7.31 -0.69
C ALA A 42 1.53 -8.04 0.63
N GLU A 43 2.55 -8.61 1.29
CA GLU A 43 2.42 -9.14 2.68
C GLU A 43 2.09 -8.03 3.70
N LYS A 44 2.34 -6.77 3.33
CA LYS A 44 2.14 -5.55 4.11
C LYS A 44 1.46 -4.52 3.21
N LEU A 45 0.27 -4.06 3.59
CA LEU A 45 -0.47 -3.09 2.79
C LEU A 45 0.08 -1.68 2.97
N LEU A 46 -0.09 -0.84 1.96
CA LEU A 46 0.22 0.59 1.94
C LEU A 46 -1.08 1.36 1.72
N ALA A 47 -1.40 2.31 2.58
CA ALA A 47 -2.44 3.30 2.27
C ALA A 47 -1.80 4.50 1.61
N ALA A 48 -2.39 5.00 0.52
CA ALA A 48 -1.97 6.24 -0.11
C ALA A 48 -3.16 7.10 -0.56
N GLU A 49 -2.96 8.41 -0.63
CA GLU A 49 -3.97 9.39 -1.04
C GLU A 49 -3.40 10.39 -2.07
N LYS A 50 -4.17 10.70 -3.12
CA LYS A 50 -3.86 11.73 -4.12
C LYS A 50 -5.15 12.39 -4.58
N GLU A 51 -5.23 13.72 -4.50
CA GLU A 51 -6.39 14.51 -4.96
C GLU A 51 -7.76 14.04 -4.41
N GLY A 52 -7.77 13.47 -3.20
CA GLY A 52 -8.97 12.93 -2.54
C GLY A 52 -9.29 11.47 -2.90
N GLU A 53 -8.55 10.86 -3.81
CA GLU A 53 -8.61 9.43 -4.11
C GLU A 53 -7.71 8.65 -3.14
N LYS A 54 -8.21 7.51 -2.63
CA LYS A 54 -7.51 6.67 -1.65
C LYS A 54 -7.36 5.26 -2.18
N ILE A 55 -6.15 4.72 -2.07
CA ILE A 55 -5.83 3.36 -2.50
C ILE A 55 -5.17 2.55 -1.39
N ALA A 56 -5.35 1.23 -1.46
CA ALA A 56 -4.63 0.24 -0.67
C ALA A 56 -3.80 -0.62 -1.62
N VAL A 57 -2.49 -0.60 -1.45
CA VAL A 57 -1.47 -1.22 -2.31
C VAL A 57 -0.73 -2.31 -1.56
#